data_AF-A0A6P4YX01-F1
#
_entry.id   AF-A0A6P4YX01-F1
#
_cell.length_a   1.000
_cell.length_b   1.000
_cell.length_c   1.000
_cell.angle_alpha   90.00
_cell.angle_beta   90.00
_cell.angle_gamma   90.00
#
_symmetry.space_group_name_H-M   'P 1'
#
loop_
_entity.id
_entity.type
_entity.pdbx_description
1 polymer ?
#
loop_
_entity_poly.entity_id
_entity_poly.type
_entity_poly.pdbx_seq_one_letter_code
_entity_poly.pdbx_strand_id
1 'polypeptide(L)'
;MADEKTPLPGWVKAWLVSTAVIQTWDASFIWLRPHTFPGGALDLYWKPYSLYIDVDMRYKDMTDSFVMAVSLLNYVEVVLCLILLYMNSKSSSRTVLATLVVQTMTFWKTVLYLLMYVPPMSDVAMLGTTNWLELVFLFIIPNGLWVLIPGATMWEMWGRVASQGKTSQGKKGK
;
A
#
# COMPACT_ATOMS: atom_id res chain seq x y z
N MET A 1 3.79 -7.97 -34.85
CA MET A 1 4.37 -8.80 -33.77
C MET A 1 3.42 -8.71 -32.59
N ALA A 2 2.74 -9.79 -32.22
CA ALA A 2 1.93 -9.80 -31.00
C ALA A 2 2.87 -9.96 -29.82
N ASP A 3 2.96 -8.92 -28.98
CA ASP A 3 3.60 -9.02 -27.68
C ASP A 3 2.92 -10.16 -26.90
N GLU A 4 3.70 -11.05 -26.30
CA GLU A 4 3.17 -12.18 -25.56
C GLU A 4 2.39 -11.66 -24.35
N LYS A 5 1.06 -11.76 -24.43
CA LYS A 5 0.15 -11.26 -23.40
C LYS A 5 0.34 -12.08 -22.14
N THR A 6 1.01 -11.51 -21.14
CA THR A 6 1.20 -12.13 -19.83
C THR A 6 0.29 -11.44 -18.82
N PRO A 7 -0.94 -11.95 -18.60
CA PRO A 7 -1.85 -11.34 -17.64
C PRO A 7 -1.27 -11.43 -16.23
N LEU A 8 -1.65 -10.47 -15.38
CA LEU A 8 -1.31 -10.50 -13.97
C LEU A 8 -1.94 -11.73 -13.29
N PRO A 9 -1.24 -12.34 -12.32
CA PRO A 9 -1.80 -13.40 -11.49
C PRO A 9 -3.11 -12.98 -10.82
N GLY A 10 -4.00 -13.95 -10.59
CA GLY A 10 -5.28 -13.72 -9.92
C GLY A 10 -5.13 -13.00 -8.58
N TRP A 11 -4.19 -13.46 -7.75
CA TRP A 11 -3.93 -12.91 -6.42
C TRP A 11 -3.37 -11.49 -6.46
N VAL A 12 -2.51 -11.15 -7.44
CA VAL A 12 -1.99 -9.79 -7.63
C VAL A 12 -3.12 -8.84 -8.00
N LYS A 13 -4.04 -9.25 -8.89
CA LYS A 13 -5.21 -8.43 -9.22
C LYS A 13 -6.11 -8.21 -8.01
N ALA A 14 -6.35 -9.26 -7.21
CA ALA A 14 -7.10 -9.16 -5.98
C ALA A 14 -6.42 -8.17 -5.02
N TRP A 15 -5.10 -8.25 -4.87
CA TRP A 15 -4.33 -7.30 -4.07
C TRP A 15 -4.46 -5.85 -4.55
N LEU A 16 -4.36 -5.59 -5.85
CA LEU A 16 -4.53 -4.24 -6.42
C LEU A 16 -5.94 -3.67 -6.16
N VAL A 17 -6.98 -4.50 -6.25
CA VAL A 17 -8.36 -4.10 -5.91
C VAL A 17 -8.49 -3.82 -4.42
N SER A 18 -8.01 -4.73 -3.57
CA SER A 18 -8.01 -4.53 -2.11
C SER A 18 -7.25 -3.28 -1.73
N THR A 19 -6.13 -3.00 -2.40
CA THR A 19 -5.32 -1.79 -2.17
C THR A 19 -6.13 -0.55 -2.49
N ALA A 20 -6.78 -0.50 -3.66
CA ALA A 20 -7.60 0.63 -4.05
C ALA A 20 -8.73 0.92 -3.03
N VAL A 21 -9.36 -0.12 -2.49
CA VAL A 21 -10.44 0.04 -1.50
C VAL A 21 -9.90 0.49 -0.14
N ILE A 22 -8.92 -0.24 0.40
CA ILE A 22 -8.41 -0.01 1.76
C ILE A 22 -7.69 1.33 1.84
N GLN A 23 -6.84 1.67 0.87
CA GLN A 23 -6.12 2.95 0.87
C GLN A 23 -7.06 4.14 0.71
N THR A 24 -8.15 4.01 -0.06
CA THR A 24 -9.17 5.06 -0.14
C THR A 24 -9.82 5.28 1.21
N TRP A 25 -10.19 4.21 1.91
CA TRP A 25 -10.82 4.27 3.23
C TRP A 25 -9.89 4.86 4.29
N ASP A 26 -8.64 4.42 4.30
CA ASP A 26 -7.59 4.88 5.21
C ASP A 26 -7.22 6.35 4.99
N ALA A 27 -6.99 6.74 3.73
CA ALA A 27 -6.65 8.12 3.43
C ALA A 27 -7.80 9.08 3.74
N SER A 28 -9.04 8.65 3.48
CA SER A 28 -10.24 9.42 3.82
C SER A 28 -10.39 9.59 5.32
N PHE A 29 -10.01 8.59 6.13
CA PHE A 29 -10.00 8.75 7.60
C PHE A 29 -9.17 9.96 8.01
N ILE A 30 -7.92 10.02 7.55
CA ILE A 30 -6.93 11.05 7.90
C ILE A 30 -7.34 12.44 7.42
N TRP A 31 -7.77 12.55 6.16
CA TRP A 31 -8.06 13.85 5.53
C TRP A 31 -9.43 14.43 5.92
N LEU A 32 -10.36 13.61 6.42
CA LEU A 32 -11.67 14.06 6.88
C LEU A 32 -11.74 14.29 8.40
N ARG A 33 -10.61 14.21 9.13
CA ARG A 33 -10.54 14.63 10.54
C ARG A 33 -10.88 16.13 10.66
N PRO A 34 -11.64 16.56 11.67
CA PRO A 34 -12.10 15.80 12.84
C PRO A 34 -13.45 15.10 12.64
N HIS A 35 -14.07 15.15 11.45
CA HIS A 35 -15.39 14.55 11.25
C HIS A 35 -15.38 13.02 11.40
N THR A 36 -14.25 12.37 11.13
CA THR A 36 -14.03 10.93 11.27
C THR A 36 -13.63 10.50 12.68
N PHE A 37 -13.32 11.43 13.59
CA PHE A 37 -12.95 11.13 14.97
C PHE A 37 -14.16 10.75 15.83
N PRO A 38 -13.95 10.08 16.99
CA PRO A 38 -15.02 9.76 17.93
C PRO A 38 -15.91 10.97 18.25
N GLY A 39 -17.23 10.83 18.07
CA GLY A 39 -18.19 11.92 18.24
C GLY A 39 -18.35 12.87 17.04
N GLY A 40 -17.56 12.70 15.97
CA GLY A 40 -17.71 13.43 14.72
C GLY A 40 -18.86 12.91 13.84
N ALA A 41 -19.24 13.69 12.83
CA ALA A 41 -20.35 13.37 11.92
C ALA A 41 -20.17 12.06 11.12
N LEU A 42 -18.93 11.58 10.98
CA LEU A 42 -18.57 10.38 10.23
C LEU A 42 -18.00 9.25 11.14
N ASP A 43 -18.00 9.42 12.47
CA ASP A 43 -17.46 8.45 13.46
C ASP A 43 -17.99 7.02 13.20
N LEU A 44 -19.31 6.88 13.01
CA LEU A 44 -19.93 5.56 12.85
C LEU A 44 -19.37 4.79 11.65
N TYR A 45 -19.02 5.48 10.55
CA TYR A 45 -18.45 4.83 9.38
C TYR A 45 -16.97 4.46 9.56
N TRP A 46 -16.22 5.22 10.37
CA TRP A 46 -14.82 4.96 10.70
C TRP A 46 -14.64 4.34 12.10
N LYS A 47 -15.67 3.69 12.65
CA LYS A 47 -15.66 3.21 14.03
C LYS A 47 -14.46 2.34 14.41
N PRO A 48 -13.94 1.45 13.54
CA PRO A 48 -12.74 0.68 13.86
C PRO A 48 -11.51 1.56 14.18
N TYR A 49 -11.40 2.75 13.57
CA TYR A 49 -10.29 3.66 13.85
C TYR A 49 -10.34 4.27 15.25
N SER A 50 -11.49 4.27 15.93
CA SER A 50 -11.55 4.69 17.34
C SER A 50 -10.64 3.84 18.24
N LEU A 51 -10.41 2.57 17.89
CA LEU A 51 -9.47 1.69 18.60
C LEU A 51 -8.02 1.87 18.11
N TYR A 52 -7.84 2.29 16.85
CA TYR A 52 -6.53 2.39 16.22
C TYR A 52 -5.78 3.67 16.59
N ILE A 53 -6.47 4.82 16.69
CA ILE A 53 -5.82 6.12 16.94
C ILE A 53 -5.09 6.20 18.29
N ASP A 54 -5.48 5.38 19.27
CA ASP A 54 -4.79 5.31 20.57
C ASP A 54 -3.60 4.34 20.54
N VAL A 55 -3.49 3.49 19.52
CA VAL A 55 -2.31 2.64 19.27
C VAL A 55 -1.29 3.40 18.44
N ASP A 56 -1.75 4.05 17.37
CA ASP A 56 -0.94 4.83 16.46
C ASP A 56 -1.19 6.33 16.62
N MET A 57 -0.35 6.97 17.43
CA MET A 57 -0.56 8.37 17.81
C MET A 57 -0.42 9.34 16.64
N ARG A 58 0.22 8.94 15.53
CA ARG A 58 0.25 9.77 14.32
C ARG A 58 -1.15 9.93 13.72
N TYR A 59 -1.97 8.89 13.77
CA TYR A 59 -3.36 8.95 13.32
C TYR A 59 -4.26 9.81 14.23
N LYS A 60 -3.85 10.02 15.48
CA LYS A 60 -4.52 10.90 16.44
C LYS A 60 -4.09 12.35 16.31
N ASP A 61 -2.81 12.60 16.05
CA ASP A 61 -2.28 13.94 15.86
C ASP A 61 -2.77 14.52 14.53
N MET A 62 -3.62 15.56 14.61
CA MET A 62 -4.14 16.27 13.44
C MET A 62 -3.11 17.19 12.78
N THR A 63 -1.97 17.40 13.43
CA THR A 63 -0.89 18.26 12.95
C THR A 63 0.34 17.49 12.47
N ASP A 64 0.33 16.16 12.57
CA ASP A 64 1.40 15.31 12.06
C ASP A 64 1.44 15.37 10.52
N SER A 65 2.41 16.14 10.00
CA SER A 65 2.59 16.35 8.56
C SER A 65 3.06 15.10 7.82
N PHE A 66 3.71 14.17 8.51
CA PHE A 66 4.20 12.93 7.92
C PHE A 66 3.04 12.00 7.57
N VAL A 67 2.12 11.73 8.51
CA VAL A 67 0.96 10.87 8.23
C VAL A 67 0.04 11.50 7.17
N MET A 68 -0.11 12.83 7.18
CA MET A 68 -0.89 13.54 6.15
C MET A 68 -0.25 13.36 4.77
N ALA A 69 1.07 13.47 4.66
CA ALA A 69 1.80 13.26 3.40
C ALA A 69 1.71 11.80 2.92
N VAL A 70 1.94 10.82 3.80
CA VAL A 70 1.82 9.39 3.48
C VAL A 70 0.39 9.05 3.05
N SER A 71 -0.61 9.63 3.72
CA SER A 71 -2.02 9.47 3.39
C SER A 71 -2.38 10.07 2.01
N LEU A 72 -1.77 11.19 1.61
CA LEU A 72 -1.93 11.70 0.25
C LEU A 72 -1.35 10.75 -0.79
N LEU A 73 -0.21 10.12 -0.49
CA LEU A 73 0.38 9.10 -1.36
C LEU A 73 -0.52 7.86 -1.48
N ASN A 74 -1.31 7.50 -0.45
CA ASN A 74 -2.31 6.43 -0.55
C ASN A 74 -3.33 6.72 -1.67
N TYR A 75 -3.81 7.96 -1.83
CA TYR A 75 -4.67 8.31 -2.97
C TYR A 75 -3.97 8.16 -4.32
N VAL A 76 -2.69 8.53 -4.41
CA VAL A 76 -1.89 8.33 -5.62
C VAL A 76 -1.77 6.83 -5.94
N GLU A 77 -1.53 5.99 -4.94
CA GLU A 77 -1.49 4.53 -5.09
C GLU A 77 -2.81 3.95 -5.59
N VAL A 78 -3.95 4.45 -5.09
CA VAL A 78 -5.28 4.05 -5.57
C VAL A 78 -5.40 4.29 -7.07
N VAL A 79 -5.06 5.50 -7.54
CA VAL A 79 -5.11 5.86 -8.96
C VAL A 79 -4.20 4.94 -9.79
N LEU A 80 -2.97 4.70 -9.31
CA LEU A 80 -2.02 3.79 -9.96
C LEU A 80 -2.55 2.35 -10.02
N CYS A 81 -3.15 1.84 -8.95
CA CYS A 81 -3.76 0.50 -8.93
C CYS A 81 -4.89 0.37 -9.95
N LEU A 82 -5.76 1.38 -10.06
CA LEU A 82 -6.83 1.41 -11.06
C LEU A 82 -6.26 1.44 -12.50
N ILE A 83 -5.20 2.20 -12.73
CA ILE A 83 -4.49 2.22 -14.02
C ILE A 83 -3.92 0.84 -14.34
N LEU A 84 -3.27 0.17 -13.39
CA LEU A 84 -2.71 -1.17 -13.59
C LEU A 84 -3.80 -2.21 -13.90
N LEU A 85 -4.92 -2.16 -13.19
CA LEU A 85 -6.07 -3.04 -13.44
C LEU A 85 -6.64 -2.80 -14.85
N TYR A 86 -6.76 -1.55 -15.26
CA TYR A 86 -7.17 -1.19 -16.62
C TYR A 86 -6.17 -1.69 -17.67
N MET A 87 -4.87 -1.45 -17.48
CA MET A 87 -3.81 -1.94 -18.38
C MET A 87 -3.82 -3.47 -18.51
N ASN A 88 -4.02 -4.17 -17.39
CA ASN A 88 -4.17 -5.61 -17.38
C ASN A 88 -5.39 -6.06 -18.19
N SER A 89 -6.54 -5.36 -18.08
CA SER A 89 -7.74 -5.67 -18.86
C SER A 89 -7.53 -5.53 -20.37
N LYS A 90 -6.62 -4.64 -20.79
CA LYS A 90 -6.22 -4.45 -22.19
C LYS A 90 -5.07 -5.36 -22.63
N SER A 91 -4.60 -6.23 -21.73
CA SER A 91 -3.45 -7.12 -21.98
C SER A 91 -2.20 -6.38 -22.44
N SER A 92 -1.92 -5.21 -21.86
CA SER A 92 -0.72 -4.43 -22.20
C SER A 92 0.54 -5.15 -21.73
N SER A 93 1.57 -5.23 -22.59
CA SER A 93 2.87 -5.84 -22.27
C SER A 93 3.63 -5.10 -21.16
N ARG A 94 3.32 -3.81 -20.96
CA ARG A 94 3.95 -2.97 -19.94
C ARG A 94 3.40 -3.20 -18.55
N THR A 95 2.29 -3.93 -18.42
CA THR A 95 1.57 -4.12 -17.15
C THR A 95 2.44 -4.75 -16.07
N VAL A 96 3.25 -5.76 -16.43
CA VAL A 96 4.12 -6.46 -15.48
C VAL A 96 5.17 -5.52 -14.91
N LEU A 97 5.88 -4.79 -15.76
CA LEU A 97 6.90 -3.82 -15.33
C LEU A 97 6.28 -2.68 -14.53
N ALA A 98 5.15 -2.13 -14.98
CA ALA A 98 4.44 -1.08 -14.25
C ALA A 98 4.00 -1.57 -12.86
N THR A 99 3.50 -2.81 -12.76
CA THR A 99 3.11 -3.41 -11.47
C THR A 99 4.32 -3.56 -10.54
N LEU A 100 5.48 -4.00 -11.06
CA LEU A 100 6.72 -4.04 -10.28
C LEU A 100 7.08 -2.66 -9.71
N VAL A 101 7.01 -1.61 -10.53
CA VAL A 101 7.33 -0.23 -10.11
C VAL A 101 6.37 0.26 -9.04
N VAL A 102 5.05 0.11 -9.24
CA VAL A 102 4.03 0.54 -8.27
C VAL A 102 4.18 -0.19 -6.95
N GLN A 103 4.35 -1.51 -6.96
CA GLN A 103 4.51 -2.28 -5.73
C GLN A 103 5.82 -1.97 -5.00
N THR A 104 6.87 -1.59 -5.72
CA THR A 104 8.10 -1.07 -5.12
C THR A 104 7.86 0.23 -4.36
N MET A 105 7.06 1.15 -4.92
CA MET A 105 6.69 2.40 -4.23
C MET A 105 5.87 2.12 -2.96
N THR A 106 4.88 1.22 -3.05
CA THR A 106 4.06 0.84 -1.89
C THR A 106 4.87 0.17 -0.79
N PHE A 107 5.77 -0.73 -1.17
CA PHE A 107 6.71 -1.36 -0.25
C PHE A 107 7.55 -0.31 0.48
N TRP A 108 8.24 0.57 -0.25
CA TRP A 108 9.17 1.52 0.36
C TRP A 108 8.47 2.63 1.15
N LYS A 109 7.28 3.06 0.74
CA LYS A 109 6.45 3.97 1.54
C LYS A 109 6.13 3.37 2.91
N THR A 110 5.78 2.09 2.95
CA THR A 110 5.44 1.38 4.19
C THR A 110 6.68 1.11 5.04
N VAL A 111 7.81 0.76 4.42
CA VAL A 111 9.09 0.67 5.14
C VAL A 111 9.46 2.00 5.76
N LEU A 112 9.34 3.11 5.02
CA LEU A 112 9.57 4.45 5.56
C LEU A 112 8.62 4.75 6.72
N TYR A 113 7.33 4.42 6.57
CA TYR A 113 6.33 4.55 7.63
C TYR A 113 6.78 3.86 8.92
N LEU A 114 7.21 2.61 8.84
CA LEU A 114 7.67 1.84 10.00
C LEU A 114 8.98 2.39 10.58
N LEU A 115 9.91 2.82 9.74
CA LEU A 115 11.17 3.45 10.19
C LEU A 115 10.92 4.74 10.97
N MET A 116 9.82 5.45 10.71
CA MET A 116 9.42 6.63 11.47
C MET A 116 8.92 6.32 12.89
N TYR A 117 8.97 5.06 13.35
CA TYR A 117 8.76 4.66 14.76
C TYR A 117 10.05 4.17 15.43
N VAL A 118 11.17 4.14 14.71
CA VAL A 118 12.47 3.70 15.22
C VAL A 118 13.29 4.91 15.68
N PRO A 119 13.92 4.88 16.87
CA PRO A 119 14.81 5.96 17.29
C PRO A 119 16.00 6.14 16.33
N PRO A 120 16.43 7.38 16.00
CA PRO A 120 15.95 8.67 16.52
C PRO A 120 14.85 9.36 15.69
N MET A 121 14.26 8.67 14.69
CA MET A 121 13.31 9.29 13.74
C MET A 121 12.02 9.77 14.41
N SER A 122 11.61 9.11 15.49
CA SER A 122 10.57 9.59 16.41
C SER A 122 10.83 9.12 17.83
N ASP A 123 10.09 9.72 18.76
CA ASP A 123 9.91 9.14 20.09
C ASP A 123 9.14 7.81 19.97
N VAL A 124 9.50 6.83 20.80
CA VAL A 124 8.74 5.58 20.96
C VAL A 124 7.32 5.85 21.48
N ALA A 125 7.10 7.01 22.10
CA ALA A 125 5.78 7.50 22.52
C ALA A 125 4.76 7.66 21.37
N MET A 126 5.19 7.56 20.10
CA MET A 126 4.28 7.51 18.95
C MET A 126 3.47 6.20 18.87
N LEU A 127 3.93 5.15 19.56
CA LEU A 127 3.12 3.97 19.87
C LEU A 127 2.41 4.22 21.21
N GLY A 128 1.10 4.47 21.15
CA GLY A 128 0.30 4.92 22.30
C GLY A 128 -0.15 3.80 23.24
N THR A 129 0.21 2.54 22.95
CA THR A 129 -0.18 1.37 23.76
C THR A 129 1.04 0.63 24.32
N THR A 130 0.89 0.14 25.55
CA THR A 130 1.81 -0.84 26.16
C THR A 130 1.25 -2.27 26.10
N ASN A 131 0.02 -2.44 25.62
CA ASN A 131 -0.62 -3.73 25.47
C ASN A 131 -0.08 -4.42 24.22
N TRP A 132 0.64 -5.52 24.42
CA TRP A 132 1.24 -6.31 23.34
C TRP A 132 0.23 -6.87 22.34
N LEU A 133 -0.99 -7.20 22.76
CA LEU A 133 -2.00 -7.72 21.83
C LEU A 133 -2.52 -6.61 20.92
N GLU A 134 -2.81 -5.42 21.47
CA GLU A 134 -3.20 -4.26 20.66
C GLU A 134 -2.10 -3.90 19.67
N LEU A 135 -0.85 -3.81 20.13
CA LEU A 135 0.29 -3.51 19.25
C LEU A 135 0.41 -4.54 18.11
N VAL A 136 0.33 -5.84 18.41
CA VAL A 136 0.48 -6.88 17.39
C VAL A 136 -0.65 -6.84 16.37
N PHE A 137 -1.90 -6.81 16.83
CA PHE A 137 -3.06 -6.94 15.93
C PHE A 137 -3.46 -5.65 15.23
N LEU A 138 -3.26 -4.49 15.87
CA LEU A 138 -3.66 -3.20 15.32
C LEU A 138 -2.53 -2.51 14.58
N PHE A 139 -1.26 -2.73 14.94
CA PHE A 139 -0.13 -2.06 14.29
C PHE A 139 0.77 -3.01 13.50
N ILE A 140 1.32 -4.06 14.12
CA ILE A 140 2.35 -4.90 13.48
C ILE A 140 1.78 -5.70 12.31
N ILE A 141 0.67 -6.43 12.50
CA ILE A 141 0.09 -7.28 11.46
C ILE A 141 -0.39 -6.43 10.26
N PRO A 142 -1.18 -5.36 10.44
CA PRO A 142 -1.65 -4.56 9.31
C PRO A 142 -0.50 -3.95 8.50
N ASN A 143 0.47 -3.30 9.16
CA ASN A 143 1.62 -2.73 8.46
C ASN A 143 2.53 -3.82 7.86
N GLY A 144 2.67 -4.96 8.53
CA GLY A 144 3.41 -6.11 8.02
C GLY A 144 2.84 -6.65 6.70
N LEU A 145 1.52 -6.73 6.56
CA LEU A 145 0.88 -7.13 5.29
C LEU A 145 1.20 -6.16 4.15
N TRP A 146 1.25 -4.85 4.45
CA TRP A 146 1.63 -3.80 3.51
C TRP A 146 3.11 -3.81 3.10
N VAL A 147 3.96 -4.56 3.80
CA VAL A 147 5.34 -4.84 3.38
C VAL A 147 5.41 -6.18 2.65
N LEU A 148 4.84 -7.23 3.22
CA LEU A 148 4.99 -8.59 2.72
C LEU A 148 4.30 -8.81 1.38
N ILE A 149 3.07 -8.30 1.17
CA ILE A 149 2.32 -8.55 -0.07
C ILE A 149 2.89 -7.75 -1.26
N PRO A 150 3.24 -6.45 -1.12
CA PRO A 150 3.96 -5.75 -2.18
C PRO A 150 5.33 -6.37 -2.46
N GLY A 151 6.07 -6.80 -1.42
CA GLY A 151 7.34 -7.50 -1.60
C GLY A 151 7.21 -8.82 -2.38
N ALA A 152 6.19 -9.62 -2.07
CA ALA A 152 5.88 -10.84 -2.82
C ALA A 152 5.49 -10.52 -4.28
N THR A 153 4.72 -9.44 -4.50
CA THR A 153 4.34 -9.01 -5.85
C THR A 153 5.55 -8.55 -6.63
N MET A 154 6.46 -7.79 -6.02
CA MET A 154 7.73 -7.38 -6.61
C MET A 154 8.55 -8.59 -7.03
N TRP A 155 8.72 -9.57 -6.15
CA TRP A 155 9.46 -10.80 -6.45
C TRP A 155 8.89 -11.55 -7.65
N GLU A 156 7.57 -11.73 -7.70
CA GLU A 156 6.94 -12.41 -8.82
C GLU A 156 7.05 -11.61 -10.13
N MET A 157 6.79 -10.30 -10.09
CA MET A 157 6.87 -9.45 -11.28
C MET A 157 8.31 -9.36 -11.80
N TRP A 158 9.31 -9.32 -10.92
CA TRP A 158 10.73 -9.36 -11.28
C TRP A 158 11.06 -10.61 -12.11
N GLY A 159 10.65 -11.79 -11.66
CA GLY A 159 10.86 -13.04 -12.40
C GLY A 159 10.22 -13.03 -13.79
N ARG A 160 9.02 -12.43 -13.92
CA ARG A 160 8.29 -12.28 -15.18
C ARG A 160 8.95 -11.27 -16.13
N VAL A 161 9.47 -10.15 -15.63
CA VAL A 161 10.22 -9.18 -16.44
C VAL A 161 11.50 -9.84 -16.98
N ALA A 162 12.23 -10.58 -16.13
CA ALA A 162 13.46 -11.25 -16.52
C ALA A 162 13.23 -12.33 -17.61
N SER A 163 12.10 -13.04 -17.58
CA SER A 163 11.78 -14.05 -18.59
C SER A 163 11.38 -13.43 -19.94
N GLN A 164 10.63 -12.34 -19.95
CA GLN A 164 10.28 -11.60 -21.17
C GLN A 164 11.51 -11.11 -21.93
N GLY A 165 12.55 -10.65 -21.21
CA GLY A 165 13.81 -10.21 -21.82
C GLY A 165 14.53 -11.31 -22.63
N LYS A 166 14.49 -12.56 -22.14
CA LYS A 166 15.14 -13.71 -22.81
C LYS A 166 14.41 -14.12 -24.09
N THR A 167 13.08 -14.14 -24.08
CA THR A 167 12.26 -14.49 -25.26
C THR A 167 12.43 -13.50 -26.40
N SER A 168 12.62 -12.21 -26.09
CA SER A 168 12.84 -11.16 -27.10
C SER A 168 14.21 -11.28 -27.79
N GLN A 169 15.28 -11.62 -27.04
CA GLN A 169 16.62 -11.80 -27.61
C GLN A 169 16.72 -13.06 -28.49
N GLY A 170 16.10 -14.18 -28.10
CA GLY A 170 16.10 -15.41 -28.89
C GLY A 170 15.39 -15.29 -30.25
N LYS A 171 14.48 -14.32 -30.41
CA LYS A 171 13.80 -14.01 -31.69
C LYS A 171 14.60 -13.06 -32.60
N LYS A 172 15.57 -12.31 -32.07
CA LYS A 172 16.44 -11.43 -32.88
C LYS A 172 17.69 -12.13 -33.42
N GLY A 173 18.05 -13.30 -32.88
CA GLY A 173 19.21 -14.09 -33.28
C GLY A 173 18.91 -15.21 -34.30
N LYS A 174 17.72 -15.23 -34.89
CA LYS A 174 17.32 -16.07 -36.02
C LYS A 174 16.85 -15.17 -37.15
#